data_AF-X1TR00-F1
#
_entry.id   AF-X1TR00-F1
#
_cell.length_a   1.000
_cell.length_b   1.000
_cell.length_c   1.000
_cell.angle_alpha   90.00
_cell.angle_beta   90.00
_cell.angle_gamma   90.00
#
_symmetry.space_group_name_H-M   'P 1'
#
loop_
_entity.id
_entity.type
_entity.pdbx_description
1 polymer ?
#
loop_
_entity_poly.entity_id
_entity_poly.type
_entity_poly.pdbx_seq_one_letter_code
_entity_poly.pdbx_strand_id
1 'polypeptide(L)'
;MKNVLIVTYYFPPYGGGAVIRIHNFVKYLPKFGFLPIVLTVKEKYYEKTYSTPTLLDEYSEKIAINRVNSFEFIGSKAKSRIYGIREKTFGDKVFTYPVKILVDKVLVPDGTILWAPHALLHGRKIIRNNGIDIIFSTAPPFSSHIIAYLLHKISGKPFVVDYRDDWIRHRPYRKLNGDVRFRLAKRLEYMLVKDASKVITSTHESIELFKGKYPHINTD
;
A
#
# COMPACT_ATOMS: atom_id res chain seq x y z
N MET A 1 -10.96 13.76 19.44
CA MET A 1 -9.93 13.00 18.69
C MET A 1 -10.29 13.04 17.22
N LYS A 2 -9.30 13.06 16.31
CA LYS A 2 -9.52 13.01 14.86
C LYS A 2 -9.45 11.57 14.36
N ASN A 3 -10.38 11.17 13.50
CA ASN A 3 -10.42 9.81 12.95
C ASN A 3 -9.54 9.71 11.70
N VAL A 4 -8.57 8.78 11.72
CA VAL A 4 -7.60 8.60 10.64
C VAL A 4 -7.84 7.26 9.95
N LEU A 5 -8.22 7.29 8.68
CA LEU A 5 -8.28 6.07 7.86
C LEU A 5 -6.88 5.71 7.39
N ILE A 6 -6.34 4.61 7.90
CA ILE A 6 -5.04 4.08 7.52
C ILE A 6 -5.22 3.02 6.44
N VAL A 7 -4.70 3.30 5.24
CA VAL A 7 -4.68 2.35 4.12
C VAL A 7 -3.30 1.72 4.03
N THR A 8 -3.21 0.43 4.35
CA THR A 8 -1.97 -0.36 4.31
C THR A 8 -2.27 -1.75 3.80
N TYR A 9 -1.40 -2.32 2.97
CA TYR A 9 -1.60 -3.68 2.47
C TYR A 9 -1.19 -4.73 3.51
N TYR A 10 -0.07 -4.50 4.21
CA TYR A 10 0.45 -5.39 5.24
C TYR A 10 0.14 -4.83 6.62
N PHE A 11 -0.43 -5.67 7.49
CA PHE A 11 -0.80 -5.32 8.86
C PHE A 11 -0.75 -6.56 9.76
N PRO A 12 -0.52 -6.42 11.10
CA PRO A 12 -0.54 -7.57 12.01
C PRO A 12 -1.84 -8.35 11.82
N PRO A 13 -1.84 -9.69 11.87
CA PRO A 13 -0.80 -10.53 12.45
C PRO A 13 0.40 -10.80 11.53
N TYR A 14 0.50 -10.22 10.32
CA TYR A 14 1.71 -10.37 9.53
C TYR A 14 2.94 -9.79 10.25
N GLY A 15 4.01 -10.59 10.37
CA GLY A 15 5.24 -10.27 11.11
C GLY A 15 6.41 -9.82 10.23
N GLY A 16 6.16 -9.30 9.03
CA GLY A 16 7.21 -8.74 8.18
C GLY A 16 7.72 -7.40 8.70
N GLY A 17 8.98 -7.04 8.43
CA GLY A 17 9.57 -5.76 8.87
C GLY A 17 8.78 -4.52 8.42
N ALA A 18 8.07 -4.64 7.29
CA ALA A 18 7.17 -3.61 6.80
C ALA A 18 5.97 -3.32 7.74
N VAL A 19 5.64 -4.20 8.68
CA VAL A 19 4.50 -4.02 9.57
C VAL A 19 4.84 -3.20 10.81
N ILE A 20 6.09 -3.26 11.28
CA ILE A 20 6.47 -2.65 12.55
C ILE A 20 6.23 -1.13 12.57
N ARG A 21 6.55 -0.42 11.48
CA ARG A 21 6.30 1.03 11.39
C ARG A 21 4.81 1.36 11.52
N ILE A 22 3.96 0.67 10.76
CA ILE A 22 2.53 0.96 10.76
C ILE A 22 1.85 0.49 12.05
N HIS A 23 2.30 -0.61 12.62
CA HIS A 23 1.91 -1.09 13.94
C HIS A 23 2.21 -0.01 15.00
N ASN A 24 3.43 0.54 15.02
CA ASN A 24 3.81 1.60 15.97
C ASN A 24 3.00 2.89 15.75
N PHE A 25 2.71 3.28 14.50
CA PHE A 25 1.80 4.40 14.27
C PHE A 25 0.42 4.13 14.87
N VAL A 26 -0.18 2.97 14.60
CA VAL A 26 -1.49 2.61 15.17
C VAL A 26 -1.46 2.58 16.71
N LYS A 27 -0.39 2.05 17.29
CA LYS A 27 -0.20 1.96 18.75
C LYS A 27 -0.09 3.33 19.43
N TYR A 28 0.60 4.28 18.81
CA TYR A 28 0.93 5.56 19.47
C TYR A 28 0.08 6.75 19.03
N LEU A 29 -0.55 6.73 17.85
CA LEU A 29 -1.41 7.82 17.36
C LEU A 29 -2.51 8.25 18.34
N PRO A 30 -3.18 7.35 19.08
CA PRO A 30 -4.18 7.75 20.08
C PRO A 30 -3.64 8.72 21.14
N LYS A 31 -2.37 8.57 21.54
CA LYS A 31 -1.71 9.48 22.50
C LYS A 31 -1.55 10.91 21.97
N PHE A 32 -1.65 11.10 20.66
CA PHE A 32 -1.59 12.40 19.98
C PHE A 32 -2.97 12.88 19.51
N GLY A 33 -4.05 12.27 20.02
CA GLY A 33 -5.42 12.68 19.70
C GLY A 33 -5.94 12.18 18.35
N PHE A 34 -5.29 11.19 17.73
CA PHE A 34 -5.71 10.57 16.47
C PHE A 34 -6.19 9.13 16.71
N LEU A 35 -7.42 8.81 16.30
CA LEU A 35 -7.98 7.47 16.39
C LEU A 35 -7.79 6.74 15.05
N PRO A 36 -6.91 5.72 14.96
CA PRO A 36 -6.68 5.01 13.71
C PRO A 36 -7.80 4.01 13.42
N ILE A 37 -8.22 3.98 12.15
CA ILE A 37 -9.11 2.98 11.58
C ILE A 37 -8.39 2.35 10.39
N VAL A 38 -8.07 1.06 10.49
CA VAL A 38 -7.22 0.39 9.52
C VAL A 38 -8.07 -0.25 8.42
N LEU A 39 -7.67 -0.04 7.17
CA LEU A 39 -8.16 -0.73 5.98
C LEU A 39 -6.99 -1.49 5.35
N THR A 40 -7.12 -2.82 5.33
CA THR A 40 -6.06 -3.74 4.89
C THR A 40 -6.65 -4.95 4.17
N VAL A 41 -5.81 -5.72 3.48
CA VAL A 41 -6.25 -6.96 2.83
C VAL A 41 -6.40 -8.09 3.86
N LYS A 42 -7.19 -9.13 3.53
CA LYS A 42 -7.26 -10.37 4.33
C LYS A 42 -5.92 -11.12 4.31
N GLU A 43 -5.62 -11.77 5.43
CA GLU A 43 -4.34 -12.43 5.69
C GLU A 43 -3.99 -13.53 4.68
N LYS A 44 -5.00 -14.22 4.12
CA LYS A 44 -4.82 -15.25 3.09
C LYS A 44 -4.14 -14.75 1.80
N TYR A 45 -4.00 -13.43 1.61
CA TYR A 45 -3.38 -12.82 0.44
C TYR A 45 -1.92 -12.39 0.68
N TYR A 46 -1.34 -12.67 1.84
CA TYR A 46 0.08 -12.45 2.10
C TYR A 46 0.94 -13.53 1.44
N GLU A 47 2.07 -13.14 0.83
CA GLU A 47 2.94 -14.07 0.09
C GLU A 47 3.79 -14.96 0.99
N LYS A 48 4.05 -14.54 2.23
CA LYS A 48 4.85 -15.27 3.23
C LYS A 48 4.12 -15.25 4.56
N THR A 49 4.23 -16.34 5.32
CA THR A 49 3.54 -16.48 6.61
C THR A 49 4.53 -16.30 7.75
N TYR A 50 5.02 -15.09 7.95
CA TYR A 50 5.51 -14.70 9.27
C TYR A 50 4.29 -14.17 10.02
N SER A 51 3.93 -14.82 11.12
CA SER A 51 2.77 -14.43 11.92
C SER A 51 3.23 -14.04 13.32
N THR A 52 2.90 -12.82 13.73
CA THR A 52 3.15 -12.24 15.05
C THR A 52 1.83 -11.66 15.58
N PRO A 53 0.88 -12.52 15.98
CA PRO A 53 -0.44 -12.09 16.43
C PRO A 53 -0.38 -11.23 17.70
N THR A 54 0.65 -11.43 18.53
CA THR A 54 0.89 -10.67 19.77
C THR A 54 0.99 -9.16 19.57
N LEU A 55 1.34 -8.70 18.36
CA LEU A 55 1.33 -7.26 18.05
C LEU A 55 -0.07 -6.64 18.16
N LEU A 56 -1.15 -7.41 18.00
CA LEU A 56 -2.51 -6.91 18.15
C LEU A 56 -2.86 -6.62 19.61
N ASP A 57 -2.19 -7.28 20.55
CA ASP A 57 -2.43 -7.15 22.00
C ASP A 57 -1.80 -5.88 22.58
N GLU A 58 -0.92 -5.22 21.83
CA GLU A 58 -0.22 -4.01 22.27
C GLU A 58 -1.02 -2.72 22.09
N TYR A 59 -2.21 -2.78 21.50
CA TYR A 59 -3.06 -1.60 21.30
C TYR A 59 -3.81 -1.24 22.58
N SER A 60 -3.62 -0.01 23.06
CA SER A 60 -4.29 0.50 24.25
C SER A 60 -5.80 0.69 24.08
N GLU A 61 -6.25 0.80 22.83
CA GLU A 61 -7.66 0.98 22.46
C GLU A 61 -8.07 -0.09 21.45
N LYS A 62 -9.38 -0.39 21.39
CA LYS A 62 -9.92 -1.30 20.40
C LYS A 62 -9.87 -0.66 19.01
N ILE A 63 -8.80 -0.97 18.27
CA ILE A 63 -8.61 -0.46 16.91
C ILE A 63 -9.52 -1.19 15.93
N ALA A 64 -10.27 -0.44 15.13
CA ALA A 64 -11.08 -0.99 14.06
C ALA A 64 -10.20 -1.43 12.88
N ILE A 65 -10.07 -2.74 12.67
CA ILE A 65 -9.29 -3.34 11.59
C ILE A 65 -10.23 -3.94 10.55
N ASN A 66 -10.28 -3.34 9.37
CA ASN A 66 -11.16 -3.71 8.28
C ASN A 66 -10.38 -4.50 7.22
N ARG A 67 -10.55 -5.83 7.21
CA ARG A 67 -9.90 -6.72 6.24
C ARG A 67 -10.77 -7.00 5.03
N VAL A 68 -10.33 -6.60 3.84
CA VAL A 68 -11.07 -6.79 2.58
C VAL A 68 -10.46 -7.88 1.69
N ASN A 69 -11.23 -8.39 0.72
CA ASN A 69 -10.69 -9.33 -0.25
C ASN A 69 -9.81 -8.60 -1.29
N SER A 70 -8.94 -9.36 -1.94
CA SER A 70 -8.32 -8.98 -3.21
C SER A 70 -8.98 -9.76 -4.33
N PHE A 71 -9.11 -9.17 -5.53
CA PHE A 71 -9.39 -9.96 -6.71
C PHE A 71 -8.22 -10.92 -6.99
N GLU A 72 -8.55 -12.12 -7.46
CA GLU A 72 -7.59 -13.11 -7.92
C GLU A 72 -7.78 -13.31 -9.41
N PHE A 73 -6.81 -12.88 -10.23
CA PHE A 73 -6.86 -13.11 -11.69
C PHE A 73 -6.69 -14.58 -12.07
N ILE A 74 -6.20 -15.39 -11.12
CA ILE A 74 -5.68 -16.71 -11.38
C ILE A 74 -6.14 -17.58 -10.22
N GLY A 75 -7.05 -18.51 -10.48
CA GLY A 75 -7.55 -19.44 -9.46
C GLY A 75 -6.40 -20.05 -8.66
N SER A 76 -6.65 -20.29 -7.37
CA SER A 76 -5.69 -20.80 -6.37
C SER A 76 -4.73 -21.90 -6.85
N LYS A 77 -5.15 -22.75 -7.82
CA LYS A 77 -4.32 -23.78 -8.46
C LYS A 77 -3.21 -23.26 -9.39
N ALA A 78 -3.37 -22.10 -10.01
CA ALA A 78 -2.37 -21.51 -10.90
C ALA A 78 -1.47 -20.49 -10.18
N LYS A 79 -1.92 -19.91 -9.06
CA LYS A 79 -1.05 -19.15 -8.13
C LYS A 79 0.08 -20.02 -7.56
N SER A 80 -0.21 -21.25 -7.11
CA SER A 80 0.80 -22.20 -6.62
C SER A 80 1.82 -22.59 -7.68
N ARG A 81 1.39 -22.66 -8.94
CA ARG A 81 2.22 -22.96 -10.13
C ARG A 81 3.14 -21.80 -10.54
N ILE A 82 2.63 -20.57 -10.47
CA ILE A 82 3.35 -19.34 -10.86
C ILE A 82 4.33 -18.89 -9.76
N TYR A 83 3.89 -18.93 -8.49
CA TYR A 83 4.63 -18.43 -7.33
C TYR A 83 5.42 -19.51 -6.57
N GLY A 84 5.44 -20.76 -7.05
CA GLY A 84 6.42 -21.78 -6.63
C GLY A 84 6.07 -22.57 -5.38
N ILE A 85 4.79 -22.82 -5.12
CA ILE A 85 4.31 -23.68 -4.01
C ILE A 85 4.32 -25.18 -4.42
N ARG A 86 4.58 -25.49 -5.69
CA ARG A 86 4.84 -26.85 -6.21
C ARG A 86 6.15 -26.88 -7.00
N GLU A 87 6.81 -28.04 -7.04
CA GLU A 87 7.91 -28.29 -7.98
C GLU A 87 7.45 -27.96 -9.41
N LYS A 88 8.15 -27.02 -10.04
CA LYS A 88 7.80 -26.54 -11.38
C LYS A 88 8.20 -27.57 -12.42
N THR A 89 7.23 -28.19 -13.09
CA THR A 89 7.48 -29.00 -14.29
C THR A 89 8.01 -28.10 -15.42
N PHE A 90 8.80 -28.64 -16.35
CA PHE A 90 9.40 -27.87 -17.47
C PHE A 90 8.35 -27.10 -18.28
N GLY A 91 7.18 -27.69 -18.55
CA GLY A 91 6.07 -27.03 -19.26
C GLY A 91 5.42 -25.86 -18.50
N ASP A 92 5.45 -25.88 -17.17
CA ASP A 92 4.89 -24.79 -16.35
C ASP A 92 5.73 -23.53 -16.44
N LYS A 93 7.06 -23.66 -16.60
CA LYS A 93 7.96 -22.52 -16.79
C LYS A 93 7.71 -21.81 -18.13
N VAL A 94 7.34 -22.55 -19.17
CA VAL A 94 7.14 -22.01 -20.53
C VAL A 94 5.82 -21.24 -20.65
N PHE A 95 4.74 -21.73 -20.04
CA PHE A 95 3.42 -21.09 -20.13
C PHE A 95 3.20 -19.95 -19.12
N THR A 96 3.73 -20.07 -17.89
CA THR A 96 3.45 -19.09 -16.83
C THR A 96 4.29 -17.83 -16.90
N TYR A 97 5.49 -17.89 -17.46
CA TYR A 97 6.43 -16.77 -17.50
C TYR A 97 5.97 -15.60 -18.39
N PRO A 98 5.48 -15.79 -19.63
CA PRO A 98 4.99 -14.69 -20.46
C PRO A 98 3.71 -14.05 -19.89
N VAL A 99 2.80 -14.85 -19.33
CA VAL A 99 1.58 -14.35 -18.67
C VAL A 99 1.92 -13.57 -17.41
N LYS A 100 2.86 -14.05 -16.59
CA LYS A 100 3.35 -13.32 -15.43
C LYS A 100 3.96 -11.98 -15.85
N ILE A 101 4.77 -11.94 -16.90
CA ILE A 101 5.33 -10.68 -17.42
C ILE A 101 4.21 -9.74 -17.90
N LEU A 102 3.18 -10.24 -18.59
CA LEU A 102 2.07 -9.41 -19.06
C LEU A 102 1.22 -8.86 -17.90
N VAL A 103 0.88 -9.70 -16.93
CA VAL A 103 0.15 -9.32 -15.71
C VAL A 103 0.97 -8.34 -14.90
N ASP A 104 2.23 -8.68 -14.65
CA ASP A 104 3.16 -7.82 -13.95
C ASP A 104 3.37 -6.53 -14.70
N LYS A 105 3.13 -6.45 -16.03
CA LYS A 105 3.15 -5.25 -16.91
C LYS A 105 1.89 -4.38 -16.83
N VAL A 106 0.72 -4.98 -16.61
CA VAL A 106 -0.57 -4.26 -16.54
C VAL A 106 -0.88 -3.80 -15.12
N LEU A 107 -0.48 -4.56 -14.10
CA LEU A 107 -0.72 -4.24 -12.70
C LEU A 107 0.28 -3.20 -12.20
N VAL A 108 -0.06 -1.93 -12.41
CA VAL A 108 0.65 -0.76 -11.89
C VAL A 108 -0.16 -0.22 -10.70
N PRO A 109 0.48 0.10 -9.57
CA PRO A 109 1.93 0.19 -9.36
C PRO A 109 2.63 -1.13 -9.00
N ASP A 110 1.86 -2.14 -8.63
CA ASP A 110 2.34 -3.47 -8.29
C ASP A 110 1.16 -4.45 -8.37
N GLY A 111 1.46 -5.74 -8.25
CA GLY A 111 0.45 -6.80 -8.32
C GLY A 111 -0.62 -6.73 -7.23
N THR A 112 -0.38 -5.98 -6.15
CA THR A 112 -1.36 -5.86 -5.07
C THR A 112 -2.54 -4.98 -5.44
N ILE A 113 -2.49 -4.18 -6.52
CA ILE A 113 -3.55 -3.28 -6.97
C ILE A 113 -4.92 -3.96 -7.12
N LEU A 114 -4.95 -5.28 -7.26
CA LEU A 114 -6.15 -6.11 -7.33
C LEU A 114 -7.06 -6.04 -6.10
N TRP A 115 -6.58 -5.57 -4.95
CA TRP A 115 -7.43 -5.28 -3.79
C TRP A 115 -8.15 -3.93 -3.86
N ALA A 116 -7.75 -3.04 -4.78
CA ALA A 116 -8.29 -1.69 -4.85
C ALA A 116 -9.81 -1.64 -4.98
N PRO A 117 -10.49 -2.44 -5.82
CA PRO A 117 -11.94 -2.33 -5.92
C PRO A 117 -12.68 -2.60 -4.61
N HIS A 118 -12.23 -3.61 -3.86
CA HIS A 118 -12.81 -3.94 -2.56
C HIS A 118 -12.41 -2.91 -1.50
N ALA A 119 -11.16 -2.46 -1.51
CA ALA A 119 -10.68 -1.43 -0.61
C ALA A 119 -11.41 -0.09 -0.82
N LEU A 120 -11.67 0.31 -2.07
CA LEU A 120 -12.41 1.54 -2.39
C LEU A 120 -13.87 1.46 -1.94
N LEU A 121 -14.54 0.33 -2.19
CA LEU A 121 -15.93 0.12 -1.78
C LEU A 121 -16.08 0.21 -0.25
N HIS A 122 -15.22 -0.49 0.49
CA HIS A 122 -15.25 -0.48 1.95
C HIS A 122 -14.73 0.84 2.52
N GLY A 123 -13.66 1.39 1.96
CA GLY A 123 -13.07 2.66 2.36
C GLY A 123 -14.07 3.81 2.26
N ARG A 124 -14.85 3.89 1.17
CA ARG A 124 -15.93 4.88 1.05
C ARG A 124 -17.00 4.71 2.15
N LYS A 125 -17.37 3.47 2.49
CA LYS A 125 -18.31 3.20 3.59
C LYS A 125 -17.74 3.62 4.94
N ILE A 126 -16.47 3.31 5.22
CA ILE A 126 -15.78 3.70 6.44
C ILE A 126 -15.71 5.22 6.55
N ILE A 127 -15.30 5.92 5.48
CA ILE A 127 -15.22 7.40 5.47
C ILE A 127 -16.55 8.03 5.86
N ARG A 128 -17.64 7.55 5.27
CA ARG A 128 -18.98 8.07 5.55
C ARG A 128 -19.48 7.73 6.96
N ASN A 129 -19.31 6.47 7.38
CA ASN A 129 -19.94 5.96 8.61
C ASN A 129 -19.14 6.29 9.87
N ASN A 130 -17.81 6.46 9.76
CA ASN A 130 -16.92 6.68 10.90
C ASN A 130 -16.47 8.15 11.00
N GLY A 131 -16.94 9.05 10.13
CA GLY A 131 -16.56 10.46 10.16
C GLY A 131 -15.05 10.66 10.03
N ILE A 132 -14.44 10.08 9.00
CA ILE A 132 -12.99 10.17 8.80
C ILE A 132 -12.57 11.63 8.55
N ASP A 133 -11.52 12.07 9.24
CA ASP A 133 -10.96 13.42 9.10
C ASP A 133 -9.76 13.43 8.16
N ILE A 134 -8.94 12.37 8.19
CA ILE A 134 -7.68 12.28 7.45
C ILE A 134 -7.55 10.88 6.86
N ILE A 135 -7.06 10.80 5.62
CA ILE A 135 -6.67 9.54 4.99
C ILE A 135 -5.14 9.46 5.00
N PHE A 136 -4.61 8.41 5.61
CA PHE A 136 -3.20 8.13 5.68
C PHE A 136 -2.88 6.85 4.92
N SER A 137 -1.74 6.80 4.22
CA SER A 137 -1.27 5.57 3.60
C SER A 137 0.23 5.41 3.74
N THR A 138 0.68 4.16 3.78
CA THR A 138 2.10 3.80 3.86
C THR A 138 2.42 2.73 2.83
N ALA A 139 3.58 2.84 2.17
CA ALA A 139 4.02 1.93 1.10
C ALA A 139 5.53 1.69 1.20
N PRO A 140 6.07 0.60 0.61
CA PRO A 140 5.45 -0.36 -0.32
C PRO A 140 4.47 -1.36 0.34
N PRO A 141 3.54 -1.99 -0.41
CA PRO A 141 3.28 -1.80 -1.84
C PRO A 141 2.60 -0.46 -2.12
N PHE A 142 2.89 0.14 -3.27
CA PHE A 142 2.44 1.48 -3.66
C PHE A 142 0.96 1.52 -4.04
N SER A 143 0.33 0.36 -4.26
CA SER A 143 -1.12 0.26 -4.46
C SER A 143 -1.92 0.86 -3.30
N SER A 144 -1.39 0.80 -2.08
CA SER A 144 -1.99 1.46 -0.91
C SER A 144 -2.09 2.99 -1.07
N HIS A 145 -1.07 3.63 -1.64
CA HIS A 145 -1.11 5.06 -1.92
C HIS A 145 -2.15 5.40 -2.98
N ILE A 146 -2.25 4.60 -4.04
CA ILE A 146 -3.27 4.81 -5.09
C ILE A 146 -4.68 4.72 -4.53
N ILE A 147 -4.96 3.71 -3.70
CA ILE A 147 -6.28 3.56 -3.05
C ILE A 147 -6.58 4.75 -2.16
N ALA A 148 -5.64 5.17 -1.33
CA ALA A 148 -5.82 6.30 -0.44
C ALA A 148 -6.04 7.62 -1.19
N TYR A 149 -5.28 7.85 -2.27
CA TYR A 149 -5.47 8.99 -3.17
C TYR A 149 -6.85 9.00 -3.83
N LEU A 150 -7.32 7.85 -4.32
CA LEU A 150 -8.67 7.75 -4.90
C LEU A 150 -9.75 8.00 -3.85
N LEU A 151 -9.60 7.47 -2.63
CA LEU A 151 -10.51 7.77 -1.51
C LEU A 151 -10.49 9.26 -1.16
N HIS A 152 -9.31 9.90 -1.19
CA HIS A 152 -9.18 11.35 -1.05
C HIS A 152 -9.96 12.10 -2.13
N LYS A 153 -9.80 11.73 -3.41
CA LYS A 153 -10.56 12.36 -4.51
C LYS A 153 -12.08 12.17 -4.39
N ILE A 154 -12.52 11.02 -3.92
CA ILE A 154 -13.95 10.72 -3.75
C ILE A 154 -14.56 11.47 -2.54
N SER A 155 -13.78 11.68 -1.49
CA SER A 155 -14.28 12.20 -0.21
C SER A 155 -13.93 13.66 0.09
N GLY A 156 -12.95 14.22 -0.61
CA GLY A 156 -12.39 15.54 -0.32
C GLY A 156 -11.54 15.61 0.97
N LYS A 157 -11.32 14.48 1.66
CA LYS A 157 -10.59 14.47 2.95
C LYS A 157 -9.08 14.64 2.73
N PRO A 158 -8.37 15.40 3.59
CA PRO A 158 -6.92 15.52 3.55
C PRO A 158 -6.21 14.17 3.43
N PHE A 159 -5.18 14.13 2.59
CA PHE A 159 -4.42 12.91 2.28
C PHE A 159 -2.97 13.06 2.73
N VAL A 160 -2.49 12.12 3.53
CA VAL A 160 -1.10 12.05 3.99
C VAL A 160 -0.47 10.76 3.48
N VAL A 161 0.73 10.87 2.94
CA VAL A 161 1.43 9.77 2.27
C VAL A 161 2.78 9.50 2.93
N ASP A 162 3.00 8.28 3.41
CA ASP A 162 4.24 7.80 4.03
C ASP A 162 5.05 6.93 3.05
N TYR A 163 6.08 7.55 2.47
CA TYR A 163 7.06 6.89 1.61
C TYR A 163 8.19 6.30 2.45
N ARG A 164 8.11 4.99 2.70
CA ARG A 164 9.17 4.28 3.42
C ARG A 164 10.36 3.97 2.52
N ASP A 165 10.06 3.73 1.24
CA ASP A 165 10.99 3.52 0.14
C ASP A 165 10.64 4.46 -1.02
N ASP A 166 11.65 4.91 -1.77
CA ASP A 166 11.46 5.67 -3.01
C ASP A 166 10.84 4.79 -4.10
N TRP A 167 9.66 5.14 -4.61
CA TRP A 167 8.98 4.34 -5.63
C TRP A 167 9.81 4.20 -6.91
N ILE A 168 10.24 5.32 -7.48
CA ILE A 168 10.92 5.36 -8.79
C ILE A 168 12.33 4.75 -8.73
N ARG A 169 13.04 4.93 -7.61
CA ARG A 169 14.40 4.39 -7.42
C ARG A 169 14.42 3.00 -6.79
N HIS A 170 13.28 2.47 -6.32
CA HIS A 170 13.18 1.11 -5.81
C HIS A 170 13.52 0.08 -6.91
N ARG A 171 14.08 -1.07 -6.49
CA ARG A 171 14.75 -2.07 -7.35
C ARG A 171 14.00 -2.54 -8.62
N PRO A 172 12.66 -2.69 -8.67
CA PRO A 172 11.99 -3.10 -9.90
C PRO A 172 11.86 -1.96 -10.93
N TYR A 173 11.82 -0.69 -10.50
CA TYR A 173 11.69 0.47 -11.40
C TYR A 173 13.03 1.02 -11.87
N ARG A 174 14.09 0.83 -11.08
CA ARG A 174 15.46 1.27 -11.40
C ARG A 174 16.01 0.66 -12.71
N LYS A 175 15.52 -0.50 -13.13
CA LYS A 175 15.92 -1.19 -14.37
C LYS A 175 15.00 -0.90 -15.57
N LEU A 176 13.94 -0.11 -15.39
CA LEU A 176 12.90 0.15 -16.40
C LEU A 176 13.01 1.57 -17.00
N ASN A 177 14.17 2.21 -16.92
CA ASN A 177 14.39 3.54 -17.48
C ASN A 177 13.96 3.58 -18.96
N GLY A 178 12.94 4.41 -19.28
CA GLY A 178 12.38 4.56 -20.64
C GLY A 178 11.10 3.77 -20.92
N ASP A 179 10.72 2.82 -20.06
CA ASP A 179 9.48 2.04 -20.20
C ASP A 179 8.23 2.93 -19.93
N VAL A 180 7.13 2.65 -20.64
CA VAL A 180 5.78 3.22 -20.39
C VAL A 180 5.42 3.10 -18.91
N ARG A 181 5.79 1.99 -18.28
CA ARG A 181 5.51 1.71 -16.87
C ARG A 181 6.26 2.64 -15.93
N PHE A 182 7.51 2.96 -16.26
CA PHE A 182 8.30 3.94 -15.53
C PHE A 182 7.69 5.34 -15.67
N ARG A 183 7.27 5.73 -16.88
CA ARG A 183 6.58 7.01 -17.11
C ARG A 183 5.26 7.10 -16.33
N LEU A 184 4.48 6.02 -16.32
CA LEU A 184 3.24 5.94 -15.55
C LEU A 184 3.51 6.03 -14.04
N ALA A 185 4.46 5.26 -13.51
CA ALA A 185 4.84 5.32 -12.11
C ALA A 185 5.31 6.73 -11.71
N LYS A 186 6.14 7.38 -12.54
CA LYS A 186 6.58 8.77 -12.31
C LYS A 186 5.41 9.75 -12.28
N ARG A 187 4.45 9.59 -13.20
CA ARG A 187 3.25 10.42 -13.22
C ARG A 187 2.38 10.18 -11.98
N LEU A 188 2.21 8.93 -11.56
CA LEU A 188 1.47 8.58 -10.35
C LEU A 188 2.16 9.13 -9.10
N GLU A 189 3.47 8.96 -8.95
CA GLU A 189 4.24 9.55 -7.82
C GLU A 189 4.06 11.07 -7.77
N TYR A 190 4.19 11.75 -8.92
CA TYR A 190 3.94 13.19 -9.00
C TYR A 190 2.53 13.57 -8.55
N MET A 191 1.50 12.87 -9.02
CA MET A 191 0.11 13.13 -8.62
C MET A 191 -0.11 12.94 -7.12
N LEU A 192 0.49 11.89 -6.53
CA LEU A 192 0.40 11.63 -5.10
C LEU A 192 1.07 12.74 -4.29
N VAL A 193 2.30 13.12 -4.65
CA VAL A 193 3.08 14.15 -3.93
C VAL A 193 2.41 15.51 -4.07
N LYS A 194 1.93 15.86 -5.27
CA LYS A 194 1.29 17.15 -5.54
C LYS A 194 0.01 17.35 -4.73
N ASP A 195 -0.80 16.31 -4.61
CA ASP A 195 -2.12 16.42 -4.00
C ASP A 195 -2.14 16.02 -2.51
N ALA A 196 -1.02 15.47 -2.00
CA ALA A 196 -0.89 15.16 -0.58
C ALA A 196 -0.83 16.44 0.25
N SER A 197 -1.57 16.46 1.36
CA SER A 197 -1.48 17.51 2.36
C SER A 197 -0.14 17.49 3.09
N LYS A 198 0.44 16.29 3.29
CA LYS A 198 1.82 16.11 3.76
C LYS A 198 2.43 14.81 3.21
N VAL A 199 3.72 14.86 2.94
CA VAL A 199 4.55 13.72 2.53
C VAL A 199 5.50 13.39 3.68
N ILE A 200 5.50 12.15 4.14
CA ILE A 200 6.37 11.64 5.20
C ILE A 200 7.37 10.67 4.56
N THR A 201 8.62 10.73 5.01
CA THR A 201 9.67 9.81 4.59
C THR A 201 10.30 9.10 5.80
N SER A 202 11.11 8.07 5.54
CA SER A 202 11.84 7.34 6.57
C SER A 202 13.09 8.09 7.06
N THR A 203 13.72 8.91 6.22
CA THR A 203 14.96 9.64 6.53
C THR A 203 14.98 11.06 5.98
N HIS A 204 15.89 11.89 6.49
CA HIS A 204 16.10 13.27 6.03
C HIS A 204 16.63 13.32 4.59
N GLU A 205 17.53 12.40 4.21
CA GLU A 205 18.04 12.29 2.83
C GLU A 205 16.91 11.99 1.84
N SER A 206 15.89 11.24 2.28
CA SER A 206 14.71 10.98 1.46
C SER A 206 13.87 12.25 1.27
N ILE A 207 13.80 13.14 2.27
CA ILE A 207 13.13 14.46 2.12
C ILE A 207 13.84 15.26 1.02
N GLU A 208 15.16 15.41 1.13
CA GLU A 208 15.97 16.17 0.16
C GLU A 208 15.88 15.56 -1.25
N LEU A 209 15.79 14.24 -1.34
CA LEU A 209 15.53 13.55 -2.60
C LEU A 209 14.17 13.93 -3.21
N PHE A 210 13.09 13.93 -2.43
CA PHE A 210 11.77 14.31 -2.91
C PHE A 210 11.70 15.80 -3.30
N LYS A 211 12.34 16.68 -2.52
CA LYS A 211 12.50 18.10 -2.88
C LYS A 211 13.23 18.28 -4.20
N GLY A 212 14.34 17.56 -4.40
CA GLY A 212 15.09 17.58 -5.66
C GLY A 212 14.30 17.02 -6.86
N LYS A 213 13.46 16.00 -6.64
CA LYS A 213 12.58 15.45 -7.70
C LYS A 213 11.44 16.40 -8.07
N TYR A 214 10.91 17.14 -7.10
CA TYR A 214 9.71 17.95 -7.25
C TYR A 214 9.92 19.39 -6.72
N PRO A 215 10.86 20.17 -7.29
CA PRO A 215 11.25 21.47 -6.75
C PRO A 215 10.16 22.55 -6.81
N HIS A 216 9.08 22.30 -7.55
CA HIS A 216 7.94 23.20 -7.75
C HIS A 216 6.77 22.90 -6.80
N ILE A 217 6.87 21.87 -5.96
CA ILE A 217 5.86 21.56 -4.94
C ILE A 217 6.26 22.29 -3.66
N ASN A 218 5.32 23.02 -3.05
CA ASN A 218 5.59 23.70 -1.79
C ASN A 218 5.92 22.68 -0.69
N THR A 219 7.04 22.89 0.00
CA THR A 219 7.59 21.98 1.00
C THR A 219 7.34 22.41 2.44
N ASP A 220 6.69 23.57 2.65
CA ASP A 220 6.37 24.12 3.97
C ASP A 220 5.21 23.38 4.68
#